data_AF-A0A956S5C3-F1
#
_entry.id   AF-A0A956S5C3-F1
#
_cell.length_a   1.000
_cell.length_b   1.000
_cell.length_c   1.000
_cell.angle_alpha   90.00
_cell.angle_beta   90.00
_cell.angle_gamma   90.00
#
_symmetry.space_group_name_H-M   'P 1'
#
loop_
_entity.id
_entity.type
_entity.pdbx_description
1 polymer ?
#
loop_
_entity_poly.entity_id
_entity_poly.type
_entity_poly.pdbx_seq_one_letter_code
_entity_poly.pdbx_strand_id
1 'polypeptide(L)' 'SDLIQRVPVAEDARLKKIILTEKAMILNENISMAINSVENKLSENITLEEINVFYRVLDKIRNNLE' A
#
# COMPACT_ATOMS: atom_id res chain seq x y z
N SER A 1 5.37 -11.38 15.85
CA SER A 1 4.22 -10.74 15.19
C SER A 1 3.63 -11.70 14.17
N ASP A 2 2.40 -12.15 14.37
CA ASP A 2 1.72 -13.16 13.55
C ASP A 2 0.98 -12.50 12.37
N LEU A 3 1.75 -11.94 11.43
CA LEU A 3 1.21 -11.16 10.30
C LEU A 3 1.33 -11.89 8.96
N ILE A 4 2.23 -12.86 8.88
CA ILE A 4 2.46 -13.66 7.69
C ILE A 4 2.45 -15.13 8.06
N GLN A 5 1.90 -15.95 7.17
CA GLN A 5 1.95 -17.40 7.25
C GLN A 5 2.65 -17.96 6.01
N ARG A 6 3.47 -19.00 6.22
CA ARG A 6 4.13 -19.75 5.14
C ARG A 6 3.38 -21.05 4.91
N VAL A 7 2.65 -21.15 3.80
CA VAL A 7 1.88 -22.35 3.44
C VAL A 7 2.60 -23.16 2.36
N PRO A 8 2.61 -24.51 2.41
CA PRO A 8 3.13 -25.32 1.31
C PRO A 8 2.37 -25.03 0.02
N VAL A 9 3.10 -25.08 -1.08
CA VAL A 9 2.53 -25.01 -2.42
C VAL A 9 2.11 -26.43 -2.82
N ALA A 10 0.96 -26.58 -3.49
CA ALA A 10 0.36 -27.89 -3.79
C ALA A 10 1.24 -28.71 -4.75
N GLU A 11 1.96 -28.02 -5.62
CA GLU A 11 2.80 -28.57 -6.68
C GLU A 11 4.19 -29.02 -6.18
N ASP A 12 4.75 -28.38 -5.14
CA ASP A 12 6.02 -28.76 -4.52
C ASP A 12 6.04 -28.37 -3.04
N ALA A 13 6.04 -29.37 -2.15
CA ALA A 13 6.00 -29.17 -0.70
C ALA A 13 7.25 -28.49 -0.11
N ARG A 14 8.37 -28.44 -0.86
CA ARG A 14 9.58 -27.68 -0.50
C ARG A 14 9.38 -26.19 -0.73
N LEU A 15 8.46 -25.81 -1.62
CA LEU A 15 8.09 -24.42 -1.85
C LEU A 15 7.06 -23.97 -0.81
N LYS A 16 7.23 -22.75 -0.31
CA LYS A 16 6.29 -22.10 0.61
C LYS A 16 5.81 -20.78 -0.01
N LYS A 17 4.50 -20.57 -0.04
CA LYS A 17 3.89 -19.28 -0.34
C LYS A 17 3.74 -18.47 0.94
N ILE A 18 4.07 -17.19 0.88
CA ILE A 18 3.78 -16.24 1.95
C ILE A 18 2.36 -15.71 1.73
N ILE A 19 1.51 -15.83 2.74
CA ILE A 19 0.17 -15.26 2.77
C ILE A 19 0.04 -14.33 3.98
N LEU A 20 -0.81 -13.31 3.87
CA LEU A 20 -1.20 -12.49 5.02
C LEU A 20 -2.10 -13.30 5.93
N THR A 21 -1.92 -13.16 7.24
CA THR A 21 -2.88 -13.67 8.22
C THR A 21 -4.11 -12.77 8.26
N GLU A 22 -5.22 -13.26 8.80
CA GLU A 22 -6.42 -12.45 9.04
C GLU A 22 -6.10 -11.20 9.87
N LYS A 23 -5.26 -11.35 10.90
CA LYS A 23 -4.75 -10.24 11.72
C LYS A 23 -4.03 -9.19 10.88
N ALA A 24 -3.21 -9.60 9.91
CA ALA A 24 -2.52 -8.65 9.03
C ALA A 24 -3.45 -7.96 8.06
N MET A 25 -4.50 -8.64 7.58
CA MET A 25 -5.51 -8.03 6.72
C MET A 25 -6.26 -6.92 7.46
N ILE A 26 -6.72 -7.20 8.69
CA ILE A 26 -7.39 -6.21 9.55
C ILE A 26 -6.46 -5.04 9.86
N LEU A 27 -5.19 -5.32 10.19
CA LEU A 27 -4.21 -4.27 10.44
C LEU A 27 -3.97 -3.41 9.19
N ASN A 28 -3.84 -4.03 8.02
CA ASN A 28 -3.66 -3.32 6.76
C ASN A 28 -4.85 -2.41 6.46
N GLU A 29 -6.07 -2.89 6.66
CA GLU A 29 -7.29 -2.09 6.49
C GLU A 29 -7.29 -0.86 7.42
N ASN A 30 -6.98 -1.04 8.71
CA ASN A 30 -6.90 0.06 9.66
C ASN A 30 -5.83 1.11 9.26
N ILE A 31 -4.66 0.64 8.78
CA ILE A 31 -3.61 1.51 8.29
C ILE A 31 -4.07 2.27 7.05
N SER A 32 -4.72 1.58 6.09
CA SER A 32 -5.29 2.21 4.90
C SER A 32 -6.33 3.28 5.24
N MET A 33 -7.20 3.02 6.22
CA MET A 33 -8.15 4.03 6.71
C MET A 33 -7.45 5.27 7.30
N ALA A 34 -6.40 5.06 8.08
CA ALA A 34 -5.61 6.16 8.65
C ALA A 34 -4.91 6.97 7.55
N ILE A 35 -4.30 6.31 6.57
CA ILE A 35 -3.68 6.96 5.41
C ILE A 35 -4.72 7.80 4.66
N ASN A 36 -5.85 7.20 4.29
CA ASN A 36 -6.93 7.90 3.57
C ASN A 36 -7.44 9.12 4.36
N SER A 37 -7.56 9.00 5.68
CA SER A 37 -7.98 10.11 6.53
C SER A 37 -6.98 11.28 6.47
N VAL A 38 -5.68 10.99 6.51
CA VAL A 38 -4.64 12.01 6.40
C VAL A 38 -4.61 12.61 4.99
N GLU A 39 -4.64 11.79 3.94
CA GLU A 39 -4.64 12.24 2.55
C GLU A 39 -5.82 13.14 2.24
N ASN A 40 -7.03 12.74 2.64
CA ASN A 40 -8.24 13.57 2.47
C ASN A 40 -8.13 14.91 3.17
N LYS A 41 -7.51 14.95 4.36
CA LYS A 41 -7.32 16.19 5.10
C LYS A 41 -6.30 17.11 4.43
N LEU A 42 -5.22 16.54 3.89
CA LEU A 42 -4.20 17.28 3.15
C LEU A 42 -4.74 17.83 1.82
N SER A 43 -5.68 17.11 1.18
CA SER A 43 -6.24 17.49 -0.11
C SER A 43 -7.53 18.32 -0.05
N GLU A 44 -8.06 18.63 1.14
CA GLU A 44 -9.42 19.20 1.35
C GLU A 44 -9.70 20.47 0.51
N ASN A 45 -8.68 21.28 0.21
CA ASN A 45 -8.81 22.52 -0.55
C ASN A 45 -7.96 22.55 -1.82
N ILE A 46 -7.53 21.38 -2.30
CA ILE A 46 -6.72 21.25 -3.51
C ILE A 46 -7.64 20.76 -4.62
N THR A 47 -7.65 21.49 -5.73
CA THR A 47 -8.45 21.08 -6.90
C THR A 47 -7.86 19.82 -7.55
N LEU A 48 -8.68 19.09 -8.28
CA LEU A 48 -8.23 17.90 -9.00
C LEU A 48 -7.12 18.24 -10.02
N GLU A 49 -7.17 19.43 -10.63
CA GLU A 49 -6.13 19.88 -11.55
C GLU A 49 -4.78 20.05 -10.83
N GLU A 50 -4.77 20.72 -9.67
CA GLU A 50 -3.56 20.90 -8.86
C GLU A 50 -2.99 19.56 -8.36
N ILE A 51 -3.85 18.62 -7.93
CA ILE A 51 -3.43 17.26 -7.57
C ILE A 51 -2.76 16.55 -8.76
N ASN A 52 -3.34 16.67 -9.96
CA ASN A 52 -2.76 16.05 -11.16
C ASN A 52 -1.40 16.68 -11.53
N VAL A 53 -1.26 17.99 -11.37
CA VAL A 53 0.03 18.68 -11.55
C VAL A 53 1.05 18.16 -10.54
N PHE A 54 0.66 18.03 -9.26
CA PHE A 54 1.51 17.50 -8.19
C PHE A 54 2.00 16.09 -8.50
N TYR A 55 1.10 15.16 -8.88
CA TYR A 55 1.50 13.80 -9.27
C TYR A 55 2.49 13.79 -10.43
N ARG A 56 2.27 14.61 -11.45
CA ARG A 56 3.20 14.72 -12.59
C ARG A 56 4.58 15.21 -12.18
N VAL A 57 4.68 16.08 -11.17
CA VAL A 57 5.97 16.53 -10.62
C VAL A 57 6.63 15.41 -9.82
N LEU A 58 5.87 14.69 -8.99
CA LEU A 58 6.38 13.54 -8.23
C LEU A 58 6.92 12.43 -9.15
N ASP A 59 6.22 12.10 -10.24
CA ASP A 59 6.68 11.12 -11.22
C ASP A 59 8.02 11.52 -11.85
N LYS A 60 8.21 12.80 -12.18
CA LYS A 60 9.49 13.31 -12.70
C LYS A 60 10.60 13.16 -11.67
N ILE A 61 10.33 13.43 -10.40
CA ILE A 61 11.31 13.25 -9.32
C ILE A 61 11.67 11.78 -9.16
N ARG A 62 10.68 10.88 -9.14
CA ARG A 62 10.91 9.42 -9.06
C ARG A 62 11.79 8.94 -10.21
N ASN A 63 11.46 9.33 -11.44
CA ASN A 63 12.21 8.91 -12.63
C ASN A 63 13.67 9.40 -12.64
N ASN A 64 14.00 10.47 -11.90
CA ASN A 64 15.39 10.92 -11.75
C ASN A 64 16.19 10.10 -10.73
N LEU A 65 15.52 9.35 -9.86
CA LEU A 65 16.12 8.52 -8.80
C LEU A 65 16.28 7.05 -9.22
N GLU A 66 15.66 6.65 -10.33
CA GLU A 66 15.82 5.34 -10.97
C GLU A 66 17.04 5.32 -11.90
#